data_AF-A0A8J2R767-F1
#
_entry.id   AF-A0A8J2R767-F1
#
_cell.length_a   1.000
_cell.length_b   1.000
_cell.length_c   1.000
_cell.angle_alpha   90.00
_cell.angle_beta   90.00
_cell.angle_gamma   90.00
#
_symmetry.space_group_name_H-M   'P 1'
#
loop_
_entity.id
_entity.type
_entity.pdbx_description
1 polymer ?
#
loop_
_entity_poly.entity_id
_entity_poly.type
_entity_poly.pdbx_seq_one_letter_code
_entity_poly.pdbx_strand_id
1 'polypeptide(L)'
;MKYLIIISCVLILNAVGLKIGNKESNLRNEDEGTEIEEDPPIYDLKEAPKLFEKFVKDYNKQYDNDEDYNKHYKNFVSNLEYINEVNSQGRSYSVDITMFADDDESELEVFTGGFDE
;
A
#
# COMPACT_ATOMS: atom_id res chain seq x y z
N MET A 1 2.42 20.46 -28.21
CA MET A 1 2.30 21.73 -27.45
C MET A 1 1.68 21.50 -26.05
N LYS A 2 2.14 20.51 -25.28
CA LYS A 2 1.71 20.28 -23.87
C LYS A 2 2.83 20.41 -22.85
N TYR A 3 4.09 20.48 -23.30
CA TYR A 3 5.28 20.53 -22.42
C TYR A 3 5.73 21.93 -22.02
N LEU A 4 5.13 23.00 -22.58
CA LEU A 4 5.48 24.38 -22.25
C LEU A 4 4.85 24.88 -20.93
N ILE A 5 3.80 24.21 -20.43
CA ILE A 5 3.13 24.59 -19.17
C ILE A 5 3.89 24.04 -17.96
N ILE A 6 4.45 22.83 -18.05
CA ILE A 6 5.09 22.16 -16.92
C ILE A 6 6.41 22.86 -16.53
N ILE A 7 7.18 23.33 -17.52
CA ILE A 7 8.47 23.99 -17.27
C ILE A 7 8.30 25.37 -16.58
N SER A 8 7.16 26.05 -16.80
CA SER A 8 6.89 27.34 -16.15
C SER A 8 6.63 27.23 -14.64
N CYS A 9 6.06 26.13 -14.16
CA CYS A 9 5.77 25.96 -12.72
C CYS A 9 7.03 25.64 -11.90
N VAL A 10 8.09 25.13 -12.53
CA VAL A 10 9.34 24.78 -11.83
C VAL A 10 10.22 26.02 -11.56
N LEU A 11 10.02 27.13 -12.28
CA LEU A 11 10.83 28.35 -12.12
C LEU A 11 10.26 29.38 -11.13
N ILE A 12 9.00 29.27 -10.69
CA ILE A 12 8.39 30.27 -9.78
C ILE A 12 8.62 29.94 -8.29
N LEU A 13 9.13 28.75 -7.94
CA LEU A 13 9.31 28.38 -6.53
C LEU A 13 10.62 28.87 -5.88
N ASN A 14 11.57 29.43 -6.64
CA ASN A 14 12.89 29.82 -6.12
C ASN A 14 13.04 31.32 -5.82
N ALA A 15 12.06 31.94 -5.16
CA ALA A 15 12.20 33.34 -4.71
C ALA A 15 11.59 33.68 -3.34
N VAL A 16 11.14 32.71 -2.54
CA VAL A 16 10.79 32.96 -1.14
C VAL A 16 11.38 31.86 -0.28
N GLY A 17 12.49 32.19 0.41
CA GLY A 17 13.15 31.29 1.33
C GLY A 17 12.24 30.95 2.51
N LEU A 18 11.72 29.73 2.54
CA LEU A 18 11.28 29.05 3.75
C LEU A 18 11.97 27.69 3.85
N LYS A 19 12.68 27.51 4.95
CA LYS A 19 13.53 26.37 5.24
C LYS A 19 12.65 25.25 5.81
N ILE A 20 12.42 24.19 5.05
CA ILE A 20 11.90 22.90 5.54
C ILE A 20 12.83 21.83 4.95
N GLY A 21 13.32 20.93 5.81
CA GLY A 21 14.48 20.06 5.55
C GLY A 21 14.41 19.31 4.22
N ASN A 22 15.42 19.53 3.36
CA ASN A 22 15.49 18.92 2.04
C ASN A 22 16.00 17.48 2.11
N LYS A 23 15.13 16.55 1.71
CA LYS A 23 15.43 15.24 1.15
C LYS A 23 16.27 15.47 -0.12
N GLU A 24 17.52 15.02 -0.13
CA GLU A 24 18.31 15.01 -1.36
C GLU A 24 17.80 13.89 -2.26
N SER A 25 17.05 14.24 -3.30
CA SER A 25 16.81 13.35 -4.44
C SER A 25 17.99 13.46 -5.39
N ASN A 26 18.88 12.47 -5.37
CA ASN A 26 19.93 12.33 -6.38
C ASN A 26 19.32 11.60 -7.60
N LEU A 27 19.05 12.33 -8.68
CA LEU A 27 18.69 11.76 -9.97
C LEU A 27 19.97 11.59 -10.79
N ARG A 28 20.40 10.35 -11.01
CA ARG A 28 21.38 10.00 -12.04
C ARG A 28 20.75 8.93 -12.93
N ASN A 29 20.38 9.32 -14.15
CA ASN A 29 19.93 8.41 -15.19
C ASN A 29 21.15 7.93 -15.97
N GLU A 30 21.51 6.67 -15.79
CA GLU A 30 22.29 5.90 -16.77
C GLU A 30 21.45 4.65 -17.09
N ASP A 31 21.28 4.42 -18.38
CA ASP A 31 20.47 3.40 -19.03
C ASP A 31 20.97 1.98 -18.71
N GLU A 32 20.46 1.41 -17.62
CA GLU A 32 20.42 -0.03 -17.32
C GLU A 32 19.05 -0.30 -16.68
N GLY A 33 18.42 -1.43 -16.99
CA GLY A 33 17.06 -1.74 -16.50
C GLY A 33 17.01 -1.79 -14.97
N THR A 34 16.74 -0.66 -14.33
CA THR A 34 16.59 -0.56 -12.88
C THR A 34 15.21 -1.04 -12.50
N GLU A 35 15.11 -2.23 -11.92
CA GLU A 35 14.02 -2.52 -10.99
C GLU A 35 14.01 -1.39 -9.96
N ILE A 36 12.95 -0.58 -9.99
CA ILE A 36 12.76 0.44 -8.97
C ILE A 36 12.40 -0.35 -7.72
N GLU A 37 13.36 -0.57 -6.83
CA GLU A 37 13.07 -1.11 -5.49
C GLU A 37 12.24 -0.06 -4.74
N GLU A 38 10.92 -0.13 -4.90
CA GLU A 38 9.99 0.65 -4.08
C GLU A 38 10.08 0.15 -2.64
N ASP A 39 10.18 1.08 -1.68
CA ASP A 39 10.16 0.73 -0.26
C ASP A 39 8.90 -0.08 0.07
N PRO A 40 8.98 -1.13 0.92
CA PRO A 40 7.81 -1.91 1.32
C PRO A 40 6.66 -1.03 1.84
N PRO A 41 5.41 -1.32 1.48
CA PRO A 41 4.29 -0.50 1.91
C PRO A 41 4.08 -0.57 3.43
N ILE A 42 3.81 0.58 4.05
CA ILE A 42 3.39 0.71 5.45
C ILE A 42 2.10 1.54 5.48
N TYR A 43 1.07 0.97 6.08
CA TYR A 43 -0.28 1.50 6.13
C TYR A 43 -0.56 2.28 7.42
N ASP A 44 -1.15 3.47 7.32
CA ASP A 44 -1.72 4.16 8.48
C ASP A 44 -3.06 3.49 8.84
N LEU A 45 -3.12 2.86 10.01
CA LEU A 45 -4.34 2.19 10.49
C LEU A 45 -5.52 3.17 10.69
N LYS A 46 -5.26 4.47 10.80
CA LYS A 46 -6.33 5.50 10.82
C LYS A 46 -7.05 5.62 9.47
N GLU A 47 -6.37 5.28 8.38
CA GLU A 47 -6.92 5.24 7.04
C GLU A 47 -7.56 3.88 6.71
N ALA A 48 -7.57 2.92 7.64
CA ALA A 48 -8.15 1.59 7.43
C ALA A 48 -9.60 1.61 6.89
N PRO A 49 -10.52 2.49 7.34
CA PRO A 49 -11.86 2.58 6.75
C PRO A 49 -11.82 2.87 5.24
N LYS A 50 -10.99 3.84 4.83
CA LYS A 50 -10.86 4.26 3.43
C LYS A 50 -10.12 3.20 2.59
N LEU A 51 -9.11 2.55 3.17
CA LEU A 51 -8.40 1.45 2.54
C LEU A 51 -9.34 0.27 2.31
N PHE A 52 -10.19 -0.06 3.28
CA PHE A 52 -11.18 -1.12 3.15
C PHE A 52 -12.23 -0.79 2.08
N GLU A 53 -12.76 0.43 2.04
CA GLU A 53 -13.66 0.87 0.98
C GLU A 53 -13.04 0.74 -0.43
N LYS A 54 -11.74 1.03 -0.55
CA LYS A 54 -11.00 0.84 -1.80
C LYS A 54 -10.82 -0.65 -2.12
N PHE A 55 -10.39 -1.44 -1.14
CA PHE A 55 -10.23 -2.88 -1.25
C PHE A 55 -11.51 -3.58 -1.73
N VAL A 56 -12.66 -3.26 -1.13
CA VAL A 56 -13.97 -3.82 -1.52
C VAL A 56 -14.28 -3.53 -2.99
N LYS A 57 -13.95 -2.34 -3.48
CA LYS A 57 -14.17 -1.95 -4.88
C LYS A 57 -13.19 -2.64 -5.82
N ASP A 58 -11.91 -2.64 -5.47
CA ASP A 58 -10.83 -3.16 -6.32
C ASP A 58 -10.95 -4.68 -6.52
N TYR A 59 -11.36 -5.41 -5.48
CA TYR A 59 -11.55 -6.85 -5.53
C TYR A 59 -13.01 -7.29 -5.66
N ASN A 60 -13.93 -6.33 -5.87
CA ASN A 60 -15.36 -6.57 -6.05
C ASN A 60 -15.96 -7.48 -4.96
N LYS A 61 -15.59 -7.23 -3.71
CA LYS A 61 -16.04 -7.99 -2.54
C LYS A 61 -17.52 -7.72 -2.27
N GLN A 62 -18.23 -8.76 -1.86
CA GLN A 62 -19.64 -8.71 -1.49
C GLN A 62 -19.80 -9.44 -0.17
N TYR A 63 -20.59 -8.86 0.73
CA TYR A 63 -20.83 -9.39 2.06
C TYR A 63 -22.34 -9.56 2.25
N ASP A 64 -22.72 -10.64 2.94
CA ASP A 64 -24.12 -11.05 3.02
C ASP A 64 -24.96 -10.10 3.88
N ASN A 65 -24.35 -9.51 4.90
CA ASN A 65 -25.00 -8.63 5.87
C ASN A 65 -23.98 -7.78 6.63
N ASP A 66 -24.47 -6.91 7.52
CA ASP A 66 -23.62 -6.01 8.31
C ASP A 66 -22.69 -6.75 9.28
N GLU A 67 -23.09 -7.91 9.81
CA GLU A 67 -22.24 -8.71 10.70
C GLU A 67 -21.04 -9.28 9.94
N ASP A 68 -21.29 -9.80 8.74
CA ASP A 68 -20.27 -10.31 7.81
C ASP A 68 -19.30 -9.19 7.37
N TYR A 69 -19.84 -8.03 6.94
CA TYR A 69 -19.03 -6.84 6.65
C TYR A 69 -18.13 -6.45 7.83
N ASN A 70 -18.68 -6.42 9.04
CA ASN A 70 -17.93 -6.06 10.24
C ASN A 70 -16.87 -7.11 10.62
N LYS A 71 -17.11 -8.40 10.35
CA LYS A 71 -16.11 -9.46 10.51
C LYS A 71 -14.94 -9.21 9.57
N HIS A 72 -15.20 -9.10 8.27
CA HIS A 72 -14.16 -8.90 7.26
C HIS A 72 -13.40 -7.57 7.44
N TYR A 73 -14.07 -6.51 7.87
CA TYR A 73 -13.38 -5.26 8.21
C TYR A 73 -12.38 -5.44 9.36
N LYS A 74 -12.73 -6.19 10.41
CA LYS A 74 -11.81 -6.48 11.51
C LYS A 74 -10.62 -7.33 11.05
N ASN A 75 -10.87 -8.36 10.25
CA ASN A 75 -9.81 -9.18 9.67
C ASN A 75 -8.86 -8.33 8.83
N PHE A 76 -9.41 -7.44 8.00
CA PHE A 76 -8.63 -6.50 7.20
C PHE A 76 -7.72 -5.61 8.04
N VAL A 77 -8.23 -5.01 9.13
CA VAL A 77 -7.41 -4.20 10.04
C VAL A 77 -6.27 -5.02 10.66
N SER A 78 -6.56 -6.23 11.14
CA SER A 78 -5.54 -7.13 11.69
C SER A 78 -4.47 -7.50 10.65
N ASN A 79 -4.87 -7.73 9.41
CA ASN A 79 -3.94 -8.05 8.33
C ASN A 79 -3.09 -6.83 7.90
N LEU A 80 -3.61 -5.59 8.00
CA LEU A 80 -2.79 -4.39 7.84
C LEU A 80 -1.73 -4.27 8.94
N GLU A 81 -2.07 -4.62 10.19
CA GLU A 81 -1.11 -4.66 11.30
C GLU A 81 0.01 -5.67 11.01
N TYR A 82 -0.36 -6.87 10.54
CA TYR A 82 0.61 -7.90 10.13
C TYR A 82 1.51 -7.43 8.98
N ILE A 83 0.94 -6.82 7.94
CA ILE A 83 1.72 -6.28 6.80
C ILE A 83 2.74 -5.26 7.30
N ASN A 84 2.31 -4.31 8.14
CA ASN A 84 3.18 -3.30 8.72
C ASN A 84 4.30 -3.92 9.55
N GLU A 85 3.98 -4.92 10.38
CA GLU A 85 4.96 -5.62 11.19
C GLU A 85 6.00 -6.30 10.30
N VAL A 86 5.59 -7.13 9.34
CA VAL A 86 6.50 -7.88 8.45
C VAL A 86 7.37 -6.93 7.62
N ASN A 87 6.77 -5.90 7.02
CA ASN A 87 7.49 -4.95 6.17
C ASN A 87 8.45 -4.06 6.97
N SER A 88 8.20 -3.83 8.25
CA SER A 88 9.13 -3.09 9.12
C SER A 88 10.41 -3.85 9.49
N GLN A 89 10.47 -5.16 9.24
CA GLN A 89 11.58 -6.03 9.67
C GLN A 89 12.77 -6.05 8.69
N GLY A 90 12.70 -5.36 7.55
CA GLY A 90 13.83 -5.29 6.59
C GLY A 90 14.18 -6.65 5.98
N ARG A 91 13.17 -7.50 5.74
CA ARG A 91 13.33 -8.82 5.12
C ARG A 91 13.66 -8.68 3.63
N SER A 92 14.12 -9.77 3.01
CA SER A 92 14.34 -9.85 1.56
C SER A 92 13.06 -9.89 0.72
N TYR A 93 11.90 -9.80 1.37
CA TYR A 93 10.57 -9.78 0.74
C TYR A 93 9.67 -8.81 1.52
N SER A 94 8.68 -8.27 0.81
CA SER A 94 7.57 -7.52 1.39
C SER A 94 6.26 -8.28 1.17
N VAL A 95 5.25 -7.91 1.96
CA VAL A 95 3.86 -8.33 1.78
C VAL A 95 2.98 -7.10 1.55
N ASP A 96 1.83 -7.29 0.94
CA ASP A 96 0.94 -6.18 0.58
C ASP A 96 -0.54 -6.57 0.69
N ILE A 97 -1.46 -5.60 0.55
CA ILE A 97 -2.89 -5.86 0.41
C ILE A 97 -3.13 -6.70 -0.84
N THR A 98 -3.71 -7.87 -0.66
CA THR A 98 -4.14 -8.77 -1.75
C THR A 98 -5.64 -9.02 -1.68
N MET A 99 -6.18 -9.83 -2.60
CA MET A 99 -7.60 -10.22 -2.58
C MET A 99 -8.01 -11.02 -1.33
N PHE A 100 -7.06 -11.50 -0.52
CA PHE A 100 -7.30 -12.25 0.72
C PHE A 100 -7.09 -11.40 1.98
N ALA A 101 -6.90 -10.09 1.82
CA ALA A 101 -6.55 -9.22 2.94
C ALA A 101 -7.64 -9.12 4.01
N ASP A 102 -8.88 -9.53 3.75
CA ASP A 102 -9.99 -9.55 4.71
C ASP A 102 -10.35 -10.97 5.22
N ASP A 103 -9.59 -11.98 4.84
CA ASP A 103 -9.82 -13.36 5.29
C ASP A 103 -9.06 -13.65 6.60
N ASP A 104 -9.60 -14.53 7.43
CA ASP A 104 -8.87 -15.13 8.56
C ASP A 104 -8.07 -16.39 8.14
N GLU A 105 -7.22 -16.89 9.03
CA GLU A 105 -6.37 -18.06 8.76
C GLU A 105 -7.20 -19.30 8.38
N SER A 106 -8.36 -19.49 8.99
CA SER A 106 -9.23 -20.63 8.69
C SER A 106 -9.91 -20.51 7.32
N GLU A 107 -10.23 -19.29 6.89
CA GLU A 107 -10.75 -19.00 5.56
C GLU A 107 -9.68 -19.24 4.49
N LEU A 108 -8.43 -18.87 4.77
CA LEU A 108 -7.27 -19.14 3.88
C LEU A 108 -6.96 -20.64 3.74
N GLU A 109 -7.12 -21.44 4.79
CA GLU A 109 -6.93 -22.89 4.75
C GLU A 109 -7.85 -23.58 3.73
N VAL A 110 -9.07 -23.08 3.57
CA VAL A 110 -10.03 -23.61 2.58
C VAL A 110 -9.51 -23.41 1.15
N PHE A 111 -8.81 -22.30 0.88
CA PHE A 111 -8.29 -21.98 -0.45
C PHE A 111 -6.93 -22.59 -0.75
N THR A 112 -6.09 -22.73 0.27
CA THR A 112 -4.73 -23.26 0.12
C THR A 112 -4.68 -24.78 0.13
N GLY A 113 -5.79 -25.43 0.50
CA GLY A 113 -5.88 -26.87 0.67
C GLY A 113 -5.10 -27.26 1.91
N GLY A 114 -5.79 -27.29 3.06
CA GLY A 114 -5.22 -27.61 4.37
C GLY A 114 -4.10 -28.63 4.26
N PHE A 115 -2.91 -28.27 4.75
CA PHE A 115 -1.80 -29.20 4.82
C PHE A 115 -2.16 -30.25 5.88
N ASP A 116 -2.69 -31.39 5.45
CA ASP A 116 -2.72 -32.59 6.28
C ASP A 116 -1.25 -32.92 6.63
N GLU A 117 -0.84 -32.61 7.87
CA GLU A 117 0.48 -32.95 8.43
C GLU A 117 0.74 -34.47 8.50
#